data_AF-A0AAF0YW51-F1
#
_entry.id   AF-A0AAF0YW51-F1
#
_cell.length_a   1.000
_cell.length_b   1.000
_cell.length_c   1.000
_cell.angle_alpha   90.00
_cell.angle_beta   90.00
_cell.angle_gamma   90.00
#
_symmetry.space_group_name_H-M   'P 1'
#
loop_
_entity.id
_entity.type
_entity.pdbx_description
1 polymer ?
#
loop_
_entity_poly.entity_id
_entity_poly.type
_entity_poly.pdbx_seq_one_letter_code
_entity_poly.pdbx_strand_id
1 'polypeptide(L)'
;MTVLDFSAGLPSAQSIKAAGHDGVLLYCSPPREAWMAAKQPPREYLDTLDATGLKFGFVWQYRQGGSIHDGDAGRGYHGGYADATEALEYLNKVRCSGHPVFFAVDWDITLDEWNTNVRKYFDGAAAKLGKERVGIYGHSRVLHWAMEDDAVAEVAPGRILGWQTASWSQGEVAKDYAALFQGTHNVPGPDSVQVDVNDVLCSEWGWRAVPDRRATAPHSAAGLHPVEYQCDMVIDTPDSGWRDPKATQCTVFHTTENSDTTPPENVAHWQANPDNSSSYNILVGADVTGAKTIRTNPDNRRSWSAGEPGNTQAIHASAIGWAKRTREQWLGNPRQLQRFAEIAADHHLRYGRPLVFLDRHQVARGEKGFTSHGEWYHGKGGPAFRSDPGDGFPWDVVLDKAKELTEEKEGAFMALSDDEQRELLDGIRDIRTQLRGPNCEGWPQLGKNAKGQSLTLVDGVAAVRHDIQAAKETK
;
A
#
# COMPACT_ATOMS: atom_id res chain seq x y z
N MET A 1 17.09 22.29 4.61
CA MET A 1 17.26 21.36 3.48
C MET A 1 16.38 21.88 2.38
N THR A 2 16.94 22.13 1.19
CA THR A 2 16.18 22.66 0.05
C THR A 2 16.32 21.76 -1.15
N VAL A 3 15.27 21.67 -1.95
CA VAL A 3 15.26 20.93 -3.21
C VAL A 3 14.74 21.83 -4.33
N LEU A 4 15.26 21.62 -5.54
CA LEU A 4 14.89 22.42 -6.70
C LEU A 4 13.90 21.66 -7.59
N ASP A 5 13.00 22.38 -8.25
CA ASP A 5 12.33 21.86 -9.43
C ASP A 5 12.51 22.82 -10.61
N PHE A 6 12.55 22.26 -11.81
CA PHE A 6 12.85 23.00 -13.04
C PHE A 6 12.33 22.25 -14.26
N SER A 7 11.93 23.00 -15.29
CA SER A 7 11.41 22.46 -16.54
C SER A 7 12.22 22.87 -17.78
N ALA A 8 12.92 24.01 -17.74
CA ALA A 8 13.55 24.62 -18.91
C ALA A 8 14.89 23.97 -19.32
N GLY A 9 15.65 23.41 -18.38
CA GLY A 9 16.94 22.76 -18.63
C GLY A 9 17.38 21.92 -17.44
N LEU A 10 18.42 21.10 -17.62
CA LEU A 10 18.98 20.23 -16.58
C LEU A 10 20.26 20.86 -16.02
N PRO A 11 20.24 21.50 -14.84
CA PRO A 11 21.46 21.93 -14.18
C PRO A 11 22.30 20.71 -13.80
N SER A 12 23.63 20.82 -13.89
CA SER A 12 24.54 19.75 -13.49
C SER A 12 24.42 19.43 -12.01
N ALA A 13 24.57 18.15 -11.66
CA ALA A 13 24.53 17.72 -10.26
C ALA A 13 25.57 18.44 -9.38
N GLN A 14 26.75 18.73 -9.95
CA GLN A 14 27.79 19.51 -9.29
C GLN A 14 27.36 20.95 -9.00
N SER A 15 26.71 21.63 -9.95
CA SER A 15 26.27 23.02 -9.76
C SER A 15 25.13 23.11 -8.73
N ILE A 16 24.20 22.15 -8.74
CA ILE A 16 23.13 22.03 -7.73
C ILE A 16 23.74 21.87 -6.32
N LYS A 17 24.71 20.97 -6.18
CA LYS A 17 25.38 20.73 -4.90
C LYS A 17 26.19 21.95 -4.44
N ALA A 18 26.91 22.60 -5.34
CA ALA A 18 27.71 23.79 -5.06
C ALA A 18 26.84 25.00 -4.65
N ALA A 19 25.62 25.09 -5.17
CA ALA A 19 24.63 26.09 -4.77
C ALA A 19 23.99 25.79 -3.39
N GLY A 20 24.32 24.66 -2.75
CA GLY A 20 23.88 24.34 -1.39
C GLY A 20 22.52 23.64 -1.31
N HIS A 21 22.01 23.10 -2.43
CA HIS A 21 20.78 22.33 -2.44
C HIS A 21 21.05 20.84 -2.17
N ASP A 22 20.02 20.16 -1.66
CA ASP A 22 20.10 18.79 -1.17
C ASP A 22 19.46 17.77 -2.11
N GLY A 23 18.74 18.24 -3.13
CA GLY A 23 18.06 17.38 -4.09
C GLY A 23 17.20 18.14 -5.08
N VAL A 24 16.41 17.37 -5.85
CA VAL A 24 15.55 17.89 -6.92
C VAL A 24 14.21 17.15 -7.02
N LEU A 25 13.17 17.82 -7.53
CA LEU A 25 11.93 17.21 -8.01
C LEU A 25 11.95 17.25 -9.54
N LEU A 26 11.79 16.09 -10.17
CA LEU A 26 11.92 15.91 -11.62
C LEU A 26 10.58 15.56 -12.25
N TYR A 27 10.28 16.16 -13.40
CA TYR A 27 9.05 15.89 -14.13
C TYR A 27 9.11 14.53 -14.82
N CYS A 28 8.23 13.59 -14.44
CA CYS A 28 8.05 12.30 -15.11
C CYS A 28 7.02 12.36 -16.26
N SER A 29 6.35 13.49 -16.43
CA SER A 29 5.52 13.82 -17.60
C SER A 29 6.38 14.23 -18.80
N PRO A 30 5.98 13.90 -20.05
CA PRO A 30 6.69 14.39 -21.23
C PRO A 30 6.59 15.93 -21.39
N PRO A 31 7.48 16.55 -22.18
CA PRO A 31 7.32 17.96 -22.53
C PRO A 31 6.09 18.18 -23.41
N ARG A 32 5.24 19.14 -23.05
CA ARG A 32 4.18 19.64 -23.94
C ARG A 32 4.68 20.67 -24.95
N GLU A 33 5.82 21.30 -24.65
CA GLU A 33 6.46 22.34 -25.47
C GLU A 33 7.97 22.10 -25.51
N ALA A 34 8.61 22.44 -26.62
CA ALA A 34 10.02 22.12 -26.87
C ALA A 34 10.99 22.78 -25.87
N TRP A 35 10.61 23.90 -25.26
CA TRP A 35 11.45 24.59 -24.28
C TRP A 35 11.51 23.88 -22.93
N MET A 36 10.63 22.91 -22.66
CA MET A 36 10.60 22.13 -21.42
C MET A 36 11.62 20.99 -21.43
N ALA A 37 12.87 21.30 -21.78
CA ALA A 37 13.91 20.33 -22.07
C ALA A 37 14.34 19.49 -20.83
N ALA A 38 13.94 19.89 -19.62
CA ALA A 38 14.22 19.15 -18.40
C ALA A 38 13.20 18.05 -18.06
N LYS A 39 12.09 17.97 -18.81
CA LYS A 39 11.06 16.95 -18.57
C LYS A 39 11.51 15.58 -19.09
N GLN A 40 11.23 14.54 -18.30
CA GLN A 40 11.72 13.17 -18.51
C GLN A 40 13.25 13.08 -18.70
N PRO A 41 14.05 13.54 -17.71
CA PRO A 41 15.50 13.42 -17.78
C PRO A 41 15.93 11.96 -18.01
N PRO A 42 17.01 11.73 -18.77
CA PRO A 42 17.47 10.39 -19.04
C PRO A 42 18.11 9.77 -17.78
N ARG A 43 18.24 8.43 -17.73
CA ARG A 43 18.79 7.70 -16.58
C ARG A 43 20.19 8.21 -16.20
N GLU A 44 20.98 8.56 -17.21
CA GLU A 44 22.34 9.06 -17.06
C GLU A 44 22.40 10.34 -16.21
N TYR A 45 21.38 11.20 -16.30
CA TYR A 45 21.29 12.38 -15.45
C TYR A 45 21.05 12.00 -13.98
N LEU A 46 20.14 11.06 -13.72
CA LEU A 46 19.85 10.56 -12.36
C LEU A 46 21.07 9.91 -11.73
N ASP A 47 21.87 9.18 -12.52
CA ASP A 47 23.14 8.60 -12.06
C ASP A 47 24.12 9.68 -11.57
N THR A 48 24.12 10.88 -12.18
CA THR A 48 24.95 12.01 -11.69
C THR A 48 24.45 12.60 -10.37
N LEU A 49 23.13 12.59 -10.14
CA LEU A 49 22.54 13.02 -8.87
C LEU A 49 22.91 12.05 -7.75
N ASP A 50 22.75 10.74 -7.99
CA ASP A 50 23.15 9.69 -7.06
C ASP A 50 24.65 9.77 -6.72
N ALA A 51 25.51 9.91 -7.74
CA ALA A 51 26.96 9.99 -7.56
C ALA A 51 27.43 11.21 -6.74
N THR A 52 26.63 12.29 -6.71
CA THR A 52 26.91 13.49 -5.90
C THR A 52 26.17 13.49 -4.55
N GLY A 53 25.41 12.43 -4.25
CA GLY A 53 24.61 12.31 -3.04
C GLY A 53 23.41 13.27 -3.00
N LEU A 54 22.97 13.77 -4.15
CA LEU A 54 21.74 14.54 -4.28
C LEU A 54 20.55 13.59 -4.34
N LYS A 55 19.53 13.89 -3.53
CA LYS A 55 18.27 13.16 -3.54
C LYS A 55 17.39 13.61 -4.69
N PHE A 56 16.53 12.75 -5.23
CA PHE A 56 15.56 13.17 -6.23
C PHE A 56 14.19 12.51 -6.05
N GLY A 57 13.13 13.27 -6.33
CA GLY A 57 11.75 12.79 -6.36
C GLY A 57 11.09 13.10 -7.71
N PHE A 58 9.84 12.70 -7.89
CA PHE A 58 9.14 12.84 -9.17
C PHE A 58 7.81 13.56 -9.05
N VAL A 59 7.50 14.38 -10.05
CA VAL A 59 6.22 15.08 -10.20
C VAL A 59 5.65 14.86 -11.60
N TRP A 60 4.33 14.71 -11.67
CA TRP A 60 3.57 14.68 -12.89
C TRP A 60 2.82 16.00 -13.08
N GLN A 61 3.13 16.69 -14.16
CA GLN A 61 2.35 17.80 -14.69
C GLN A 61 2.59 17.89 -16.20
N TYR A 62 1.69 17.33 -16.99
CA TYR A 62 1.77 17.44 -18.45
C TYR A 62 1.12 18.75 -18.91
N ARG A 63 -0.14 18.95 -18.53
CA ARG A 63 -0.93 20.11 -18.94
C ARG A 63 -0.54 21.37 -18.19
N GLN A 64 -1.07 22.50 -18.64
CA GLN A 64 -0.67 23.82 -18.16
C GLN A 64 -1.13 24.11 -16.73
N GLY A 65 -2.25 23.52 -16.27
CA GLY A 65 -2.89 23.95 -15.02
C GLY A 65 -3.72 25.21 -15.23
N GLY A 66 -3.98 25.97 -14.16
CA GLY A 66 -4.73 27.22 -14.18
C GLY A 66 -6.26 27.08 -14.08
N SER A 67 -6.84 25.93 -14.41
CA SER A 67 -8.27 25.65 -14.23
C SER A 67 -8.57 24.15 -14.17
N ILE A 68 -9.80 23.78 -13.77
CA ILE A 68 -10.30 22.40 -13.88
C ILE A 68 -10.36 21.87 -15.32
N HIS A 69 -10.39 22.73 -16.35
CA HIS A 69 -10.43 22.28 -17.74
C HIS A 69 -9.04 22.10 -18.35
N ASP A 70 -8.08 22.88 -17.86
CA ASP A 70 -6.72 22.94 -18.38
C ASP A 70 -5.72 22.14 -17.54
N GLY A 71 -6.07 21.79 -16.30
CA GLY A 71 -5.26 20.96 -15.42
C GLY A 71 -5.41 19.45 -15.65
N ASP A 72 -4.35 18.69 -15.40
CA ASP A 72 -4.35 17.22 -15.48
C ASP A 72 -5.42 16.61 -14.55
N ALA A 73 -5.42 17.07 -13.29
CA ALA A 73 -6.33 16.64 -12.24
C ALA A 73 -7.82 16.84 -12.56
N GLY A 74 -8.14 17.79 -13.45
CA GLY A 74 -9.48 18.05 -13.93
C GLY A 74 -10.08 16.98 -14.84
N ARG A 75 -9.32 15.94 -15.20
CA ARG A 75 -9.81 14.83 -16.02
C ARG A 75 -10.41 13.67 -15.22
N GLY A 76 -10.51 13.80 -13.90
CA GLY A 76 -11.10 12.80 -13.01
C GLY A 76 -10.38 11.44 -13.10
N TYR A 77 -11.09 10.37 -12.73
CA TYR A 77 -10.51 9.02 -12.58
C TYR A 77 -9.70 8.53 -13.77
N HIS A 78 -10.26 8.61 -14.98
CA HIS A 78 -9.56 8.13 -16.17
C HIS A 78 -8.32 8.95 -16.51
N GLY A 79 -8.33 10.26 -16.21
CA GLY A 79 -7.15 11.10 -16.34
C GLY A 79 -6.03 10.67 -15.40
N GLY A 80 -6.35 10.48 -14.12
CA GLY A 80 -5.35 10.10 -13.11
C GLY A 80 -4.76 8.72 -13.37
N TYR A 81 -5.58 7.76 -13.81
CA TYR A 81 -5.09 6.43 -14.20
C TYR A 81 -4.17 6.48 -15.42
N ALA A 82 -4.50 7.29 -16.43
CA ALA A 82 -3.67 7.44 -17.63
C ALA A 82 -2.31 8.09 -17.30
N ASP A 83 -2.34 9.19 -16.55
CA ASP A 83 -1.13 9.92 -16.16
C ASP A 83 -0.22 9.10 -15.27
N ALA A 84 -0.80 8.39 -14.30
CA ALA A 84 -0.07 7.44 -13.47
C ALA A 84 0.52 6.28 -14.27
N THR A 85 -0.12 5.89 -15.38
CA THR A 85 0.40 4.83 -16.27
C THR A 85 1.63 5.30 -17.01
N GLU A 86 1.57 6.48 -17.63
CA GLU A 86 2.71 7.07 -18.33
C GLU A 86 3.85 7.42 -17.36
N ALA A 87 3.53 7.93 -16.16
CA ALA A 87 4.50 8.14 -15.11
C ALA A 87 5.25 6.84 -14.77
N LEU A 88 4.51 5.73 -14.60
CA LEU A 88 5.11 4.43 -14.31
C LEU A 88 5.99 3.92 -15.45
N GLU A 89 5.58 4.10 -16.70
CA GLU A 89 6.38 3.74 -17.88
C GLU A 89 7.72 4.46 -17.89
N TYR A 90 7.70 5.78 -17.66
CA TYR A 90 8.92 6.56 -17.53
C TYR A 90 9.76 6.11 -16.33
N LEU A 91 9.16 5.92 -15.15
CA LEU A 91 9.88 5.46 -13.95
C LEU A 91 10.52 4.08 -14.16
N ASN A 92 9.86 3.16 -14.87
CA ASN A 92 10.43 1.87 -15.24
C ASN A 92 11.66 2.06 -16.15
N LYS A 93 11.56 2.92 -17.17
CA LYS A 93 12.67 3.23 -18.09
C LYS A 93 13.91 3.74 -17.36
N VAL A 94 13.72 4.56 -16.32
CA VAL A 94 14.83 5.10 -15.51
C VAL A 94 15.12 4.30 -14.23
N ARG A 95 14.54 3.10 -14.08
CA ARG A 95 14.75 2.18 -12.94
C ARG A 95 14.39 2.78 -11.58
N CYS A 96 13.36 3.61 -11.54
CA CYS A 96 12.82 4.25 -10.35
C CYS A 96 11.37 3.81 -10.06
N SER A 97 10.98 2.60 -10.49
CA SER A 97 9.62 2.09 -10.42
C SER A 97 8.99 2.01 -9.02
N GLY A 98 9.79 2.08 -7.95
CA GLY A 98 9.31 2.15 -6.57
C GLY A 98 9.06 3.56 -6.03
N HIS A 99 9.45 4.62 -6.76
CA HIS A 99 9.32 6.00 -6.28
C HIS A 99 7.86 6.46 -6.32
N PRO A 100 7.43 7.30 -5.37
CA PRO A 100 6.14 7.97 -5.45
C PRO A 100 6.18 9.11 -6.48
N VAL A 101 5.01 9.58 -6.88
CA VAL A 101 4.83 10.69 -7.82
C VAL A 101 3.89 11.71 -7.22
N PHE A 102 4.30 12.97 -7.16
CA PHE A 102 3.39 14.08 -6.89
C PHE A 102 2.56 14.36 -8.14
N PHE A 103 1.23 14.39 -8.05
CA PHE A 103 0.38 14.85 -9.15
C PHE A 103 -0.09 16.28 -8.88
N ALA A 104 0.05 17.14 -9.90
CA ALA A 104 -0.19 18.56 -9.76
C ALA A 104 -1.67 18.95 -9.86
N VAL A 105 -2.13 19.69 -8.84
CA VAL A 105 -3.35 20.52 -8.85
C VAL A 105 -2.89 21.98 -8.86
N ASP A 106 -2.48 22.43 -10.05
CA ASP A 106 -1.80 23.71 -10.25
C ASP A 106 -2.78 24.85 -10.59
N TRP A 107 -3.79 25.06 -9.73
CA TRP A 107 -4.71 26.20 -9.79
C TRP A 107 -5.39 26.44 -8.43
N ASP A 108 -6.12 27.56 -8.31
CA ASP A 108 -6.96 27.88 -7.15
C ASP A 108 -8.24 27.02 -7.14
N ILE A 109 -8.08 25.73 -6.84
CA ILE A 109 -9.16 24.74 -6.86
C ILE A 109 -10.17 24.99 -5.74
N THR A 110 -11.45 24.84 -6.04
CA THR A 110 -12.52 24.91 -5.04
C THR A 110 -12.81 23.56 -4.38
N LEU A 111 -13.41 23.57 -3.19
CA LEU A 111 -13.84 22.33 -2.53
C LEU A 111 -14.86 21.54 -3.36
N ASP A 112 -15.70 22.22 -4.14
CA ASP A 112 -16.68 21.56 -5.02
C ASP A 112 -15.98 20.82 -6.18
N GLU A 113 -14.97 21.46 -6.79
CA GLU A 113 -14.13 20.84 -7.82
C GLU A 113 -13.36 19.63 -7.27
N TRP A 114 -12.86 19.72 -6.03
CA TRP A 114 -12.26 18.61 -5.31
C TRP A 114 -13.23 17.43 -5.18
N ASN A 115 -14.39 17.66 -4.54
CA ASN A 115 -15.37 16.62 -4.23
C ASN A 115 -15.98 15.99 -5.48
N THR A 116 -16.23 16.79 -6.52
CA THR A 116 -16.95 16.33 -7.71
C THR A 116 -16.02 15.59 -8.68
N ASN A 117 -14.76 16.01 -8.79
CA ASN A 117 -13.90 15.59 -9.89
C ASN A 117 -12.46 15.27 -9.49
N VAL A 118 -11.75 16.20 -8.84
CA VAL A 118 -10.30 16.05 -8.62
C VAL A 118 -9.97 14.91 -7.65
N ARG A 119 -10.80 14.66 -6.63
CA ARG A 119 -10.63 13.47 -5.77
C ARG A 119 -10.58 12.17 -6.59
N LYS A 120 -11.47 12.03 -7.58
CA LYS A 120 -11.52 10.85 -8.46
C LYS A 120 -10.24 10.69 -9.26
N TYR A 121 -9.59 11.78 -9.65
CA TYR A 121 -8.29 11.73 -10.33
C TYR A 121 -7.23 11.08 -9.44
N PHE A 122 -7.18 11.43 -8.15
CA PHE A 122 -6.28 10.78 -7.20
C PHE A 122 -6.63 9.30 -6.98
N ASP A 123 -7.93 8.95 -6.95
CA ASP A 123 -8.36 7.54 -6.90
C ASP A 123 -7.86 6.75 -8.14
N GLY A 124 -7.90 7.37 -9.33
CA GLY A 124 -7.38 6.79 -10.56
C GLY A 124 -5.86 6.58 -10.55
N ALA A 125 -5.12 7.59 -10.05
CA ALA A 125 -3.68 7.48 -9.87
C ALA A 125 -3.31 6.40 -8.86
N ALA A 126 -4.04 6.31 -7.74
CA ALA A 126 -3.86 5.30 -6.71
C ALA A 126 -4.22 3.90 -7.20
N ALA A 127 -5.25 3.76 -8.05
CA ALA A 127 -5.59 2.48 -8.68
C ALA A 127 -4.47 1.94 -9.58
N LYS A 128 -3.58 2.80 -10.09
CA LYS A 128 -2.43 2.43 -10.92
C LYS A 128 -1.14 2.24 -10.12
N LEU A 129 -0.79 3.16 -9.23
CA LEU A 129 0.49 3.15 -8.51
C LEU A 129 0.40 2.53 -7.11
N GLY A 130 -0.80 2.43 -6.54
CA GLY A 130 -1.04 2.27 -5.11
C GLY A 130 -0.97 3.62 -4.38
N LYS A 131 -1.87 3.85 -3.41
CA LYS A 131 -1.95 5.12 -2.65
C LYS A 131 -0.61 5.57 -2.06
N GLU A 132 0.18 4.64 -1.54
CA GLU A 132 1.51 4.91 -0.95
C GLU A 132 2.52 5.54 -1.93
N ARG A 133 2.20 5.52 -3.23
CA ARG A 133 3.02 6.11 -4.29
C ARG A 133 2.39 7.35 -4.92
N VAL A 134 1.28 7.84 -4.38
CA VAL A 134 0.59 9.03 -4.86
C VAL A 134 0.81 10.16 -3.88
N GLY A 135 1.45 11.23 -4.34
CA GLY A 135 1.53 12.51 -3.67
C GLY A 135 0.71 13.57 -4.39
N ILE A 136 0.52 14.71 -3.74
CA ILE A 136 -0.21 15.85 -4.29
C ILE A 136 0.64 17.11 -4.26
N TYR A 137 0.67 17.84 -5.37
CA TYR A 137 1.13 19.22 -5.41
C TYR A 137 -0.08 20.17 -5.50
N GLY A 138 -0.11 21.23 -4.71
CA GLY A 138 -1.22 22.20 -4.72
C GLY A 138 -1.17 23.17 -3.54
N HIS A 139 -2.17 24.04 -3.40
CA HIS A 139 -2.24 24.98 -2.28
C HIS A 139 -2.59 24.28 -0.94
N SER A 140 -2.43 25.00 0.18
CA SER A 140 -2.60 24.46 1.54
C SER A 140 -3.92 23.71 1.75
N ARG A 141 -5.05 24.27 1.29
CA ARG A 141 -6.37 23.68 1.53
C ARG A 141 -6.59 22.39 0.75
N VAL A 142 -6.18 22.30 -0.51
CA VAL A 142 -6.33 21.04 -1.27
C VAL A 142 -5.44 19.93 -0.70
N LEU A 143 -4.28 20.29 -0.14
CA LEU A 143 -3.47 19.34 0.62
C LEU A 143 -4.19 18.87 1.89
N HIS A 144 -4.85 19.78 2.62
CA HIS A 144 -5.65 19.42 3.79
C HIS A 144 -6.82 18.51 3.44
N TRP A 145 -7.57 18.83 2.37
CA TRP A 145 -8.66 17.97 1.89
C TRP A 145 -8.13 16.59 1.51
N ALA A 146 -7.03 16.50 0.76
CA ALA A 146 -6.42 15.22 0.40
C ALA A 146 -5.99 14.40 1.62
N MET A 147 -5.58 15.06 2.71
CA MET A 147 -5.30 14.42 4.00
C MET A 147 -6.57 13.93 4.69
N GLU A 148 -7.61 14.76 4.81
CA GLU A 148 -8.90 14.39 5.43
C GLU A 148 -9.58 13.22 4.69
N ASP A 149 -9.44 13.21 3.37
CA ASP A 149 -10.04 12.24 2.46
C ASP A 149 -9.23 10.95 2.30
N ASP A 150 -8.05 10.87 2.90
CA ASP A 150 -7.09 9.77 2.75
C ASP A 150 -6.76 9.47 1.26
N ALA A 151 -6.61 10.52 0.46
CA ALA A 151 -6.46 10.43 -1.00
C ALA A 151 -5.02 10.16 -1.47
N VAL A 152 -4.02 10.37 -0.61
CA VAL A 152 -2.58 10.34 -0.93
C VAL A 152 -1.79 9.62 0.16
N ALA A 153 -0.51 9.32 -0.11
CA ALA A 153 0.37 8.62 0.82
C ALA A 153 0.56 9.40 2.14
N GLU A 154 0.55 8.69 3.27
CA GLU A 154 0.97 9.23 4.55
C GLU A 154 2.49 9.01 4.71
N VAL A 155 3.24 10.09 4.92
CA VAL A 155 4.69 10.04 5.03
C VAL A 155 5.19 10.17 6.45
N ALA A 156 4.36 10.59 7.40
CA ALA A 156 4.54 10.53 8.86
C ALA A 156 3.21 10.74 9.59
N PRO A 157 3.08 10.40 10.89
CA PRO A 157 1.86 10.68 11.64
C PRO A 157 1.37 12.11 11.43
N GLY A 158 0.20 12.24 10.81
CA GLY A 158 -0.42 13.53 10.50
C GLY A 158 0.23 14.31 9.34
N ARG A 159 1.10 13.67 8.55
CA ARG A 159 1.77 14.24 7.37
C ARG A 159 1.55 13.38 6.15
N ILE A 160 1.11 14.01 5.08
CA ILE A 160 0.95 13.39 3.77
C ILE A 160 2.17 13.67 2.87
N LEU A 161 2.29 12.92 1.78
CA LEU A 161 3.17 13.23 0.65
C LEU A 161 2.60 14.44 -0.11
N GLY A 162 2.56 15.56 0.59
CA GLY A 162 2.04 16.83 0.13
C GLY A 162 3.15 17.81 -0.19
N TRP A 163 3.09 18.41 -1.36
CA TRP A 163 3.98 19.48 -1.80
C TRP A 163 3.16 20.74 -1.99
N GLN A 164 3.27 21.65 -1.01
CA GLN A 164 2.48 22.86 -1.01
C GLN A 164 3.12 23.92 -1.92
N THR A 165 2.32 24.62 -2.72
CA THR A 165 2.72 25.91 -3.33
C THR A 165 2.27 27.11 -2.48
N ALA A 166 3.09 28.16 -2.40
CA ALA A 166 2.69 29.42 -1.78
C ALA A 166 1.53 30.11 -2.54
N SER A 167 1.43 29.87 -3.84
CA SER A 167 0.31 30.33 -4.66
C SER A 167 -1.03 29.80 -4.12
N TRP A 168 -2.05 30.66 -4.07
CA TRP A 168 -3.40 30.34 -3.61
C TRP A 168 -3.52 29.84 -2.15
N SER A 169 -2.41 29.80 -1.40
CA SER A 169 -2.37 29.36 -0.01
C SER A 169 -2.74 30.44 1.00
N GLN A 170 -3.06 31.67 0.55
CA GLN A 170 -3.50 32.78 1.41
C GLN A 170 -2.53 33.11 2.57
N GLY A 171 -1.22 32.90 2.34
CA GLY A 171 -0.18 33.11 3.35
C GLY A 171 0.01 31.96 4.33
N GLU A 172 -0.82 30.90 4.26
CA GLU A 172 -0.68 29.72 5.09
C GLU A 172 0.50 28.86 4.64
N VAL A 173 1.17 28.23 5.61
CA VAL A 173 2.20 27.21 5.36
C VAL A 173 1.79 25.95 6.12
N ALA A 174 1.55 24.87 5.38
CA ALA A 174 1.14 23.55 5.82
C ALA A 174 2.27 22.78 6.56
N LYS A 175 2.99 23.46 7.46
CA LYS A 175 4.18 22.91 8.14
C LYS A 175 3.89 21.65 8.93
N ASP A 176 2.64 21.46 9.36
CA ASP A 176 2.24 20.33 10.21
C ASP A 176 1.87 19.07 9.42
N TYR A 177 1.45 19.20 8.15
CA TYR A 177 0.93 18.08 7.36
C TYR A 177 1.54 17.91 5.96
N ALA A 178 2.28 18.87 5.42
CA ALA A 178 2.98 18.73 4.15
C ALA A 178 4.41 18.18 4.34
N ALA A 179 4.95 17.61 3.26
CA ALA A 179 6.32 17.14 3.15
C ALA A 179 7.26 18.19 2.53
N LEU A 180 6.75 19.01 1.60
CA LEU A 180 7.47 20.04 0.87
C LEU A 180 6.68 21.35 0.83
N PHE A 181 7.38 22.48 0.74
CA PHE A 181 6.80 23.80 0.54
C PHE A 181 7.59 24.59 -0.52
N GLN A 182 6.95 24.94 -1.63
CA GLN A 182 7.49 25.82 -2.65
C GLN A 182 7.31 27.27 -2.22
N GLY A 183 8.38 27.86 -1.68
CA GLY A 183 8.37 29.23 -1.17
C GLY A 183 8.83 30.27 -2.18
N THR A 184 9.63 29.88 -3.18
CA THR A 184 10.18 30.77 -4.19
C THR A 184 9.99 30.16 -5.57
N HIS A 185 9.44 30.94 -6.51
CA HIS A 185 9.12 30.51 -7.86
C HIS A 185 9.92 31.31 -8.90
N ASN A 186 10.44 30.62 -9.91
CA ASN A 186 11.05 31.12 -11.13
C ASN A 186 12.17 32.14 -10.90
N VAL A 187 13.22 31.69 -10.19
CA VAL A 187 14.43 32.47 -9.91
C VAL A 187 15.66 31.93 -10.63
N PRO A 188 16.69 32.76 -10.90
CA PRO A 188 17.94 32.29 -11.45
C PRO A 188 18.59 31.24 -10.55
N GLY A 189 18.79 30.04 -11.08
CA GLY A 189 19.39 28.91 -10.39
C GLY A 189 20.75 28.50 -10.96
N PRO A 190 21.25 27.33 -10.55
CA PRO A 190 22.49 26.76 -11.05
C PRO A 190 22.50 26.64 -12.58
N ASP A 191 23.67 26.84 -13.19
CA ASP A 191 23.85 26.82 -14.66
C ASP A 191 22.93 27.79 -15.42
N SER A 192 22.47 28.86 -14.77
CA SER A 192 21.54 29.87 -15.30
C SER A 192 20.16 29.32 -15.69
N VAL A 193 19.79 28.14 -15.22
CA VAL A 193 18.46 27.57 -15.39
C VAL A 193 17.51 28.25 -14.41
N GLN A 194 16.29 28.57 -14.85
CA GLN A 194 15.25 29.05 -13.93
C GLN A 194 14.73 27.88 -13.09
N VAL A 195 14.70 28.10 -11.78
CA VAL A 195 14.33 27.07 -10.81
C VAL A 195 13.30 27.60 -9.82
N ASP A 196 12.54 26.66 -9.28
CA ASP A 196 11.71 26.86 -8.09
C ASP A 196 12.45 26.26 -6.88
N VAL A 197 12.36 26.93 -5.73
CA VAL A 197 13.05 26.53 -4.50
C VAL A 197 12.04 26.04 -3.47
N ASN A 198 12.25 24.81 -3.02
CA ASN A 198 11.34 24.11 -2.13
C ASN A 198 12.01 23.78 -0.79
N ASP A 199 11.38 24.19 0.30
CA ASP A 199 11.75 23.79 1.64
C ASP A 199 11.28 22.37 1.93
N VAL A 200 12.15 21.58 2.53
CA VAL A 200 11.76 20.24 3.01
C VAL A 200 11.26 20.30 4.45
N LEU A 201 9.99 19.94 4.62
CA LEU A 201 9.29 19.93 5.90
C LEU A 201 9.29 18.54 6.56
N CYS A 202 9.42 17.47 5.76
CA CYS A 202 9.52 16.08 6.23
C CYS A 202 10.69 15.35 5.57
N SER A 203 11.45 14.55 6.33
CA SER A 203 12.59 13.78 5.78
C SER A 203 12.16 12.73 4.75
N GLU A 204 10.91 12.26 4.83
CA GLU A 204 10.28 11.33 3.88
C GLU A 204 9.46 12.11 2.83
N TRP A 205 10.12 12.94 2.02
CA TRP A 205 9.47 13.78 1.02
C TRP A 205 9.27 13.11 -0.35
N GLY A 206 9.46 11.79 -0.45
CA GLY A 206 9.28 11.05 -1.69
C GLY A 206 10.51 10.92 -2.57
N TRP A 207 11.72 11.14 -2.01
CA TRP A 207 12.99 10.94 -2.71
C TRP A 207 13.41 9.47 -2.91
N ARG A 208 12.57 8.57 -2.43
CA ARG A 208 12.68 7.12 -2.49
C ARG A 208 11.27 6.54 -2.30
N ALA A 209 11.12 5.24 -2.44
CA ALA A 209 9.90 4.55 -2.04
C ALA A 209 9.51 4.97 -0.60
N VAL A 210 8.25 5.37 -0.40
CA VAL A 210 7.74 5.71 0.92
C VAL A 210 7.91 4.47 1.81
N PRO A 211 8.64 4.56 2.93
CA PRO A 211 8.81 3.42 3.81
C PRO A 211 7.46 2.92 4.29
N ASP A 212 7.22 1.61 4.21
CA ASP A 212 5.99 1.04 4.74
C ASP A 212 5.94 1.27 6.26
N ARG A 213 5.10 2.21 6.69
CA ARG A 213 4.93 2.52 8.11
C ARG A 213 4.09 1.47 8.85
N ARG A 214 3.37 0.61 8.14
CA ARG A 214 2.72 -0.57 8.76
C ARG A 214 3.74 -1.64 9.13
N ALA A 215 4.90 -1.67 8.46
CA ALA A 215 6.03 -2.50 8.83
C ALA A 215 6.85 -1.94 10.02
N THR A 216 6.68 -0.65 10.38
CA THR A 216 7.51 0.03 11.40
C THR A 216 6.73 0.63 12.58
N ALA A 217 5.40 0.61 12.57
CA ALA A 217 4.60 0.89 13.76
C ALA A 217 4.72 -0.30 14.73
N PRO A 218 5.31 -0.14 15.94
CA PRO A 218 5.21 -1.17 16.96
C PRO A 218 3.78 -1.14 17.49
N HIS A 219 2.86 -1.76 16.76
CA HIS A 219 1.65 -2.27 17.37
C HIS A 219 2.11 -3.38 18.30
N SER A 220 1.97 -3.15 19.60
CA SER A 220 2.13 -4.16 20.62
C SER A 220 1.35 -5.40 20.20
N ALA A 221 2.10 -6.44 19.84
CA ALA A 221 1.57 -7.74 19.50
C ALA A 221 0.96 -8.35 20.76
N ALA A 222 -0.35 -8.15 20.93
CA ALA A 222 -1.17 -9.16 21.59
C ALA A 222 -1.49 -10.23 20.53
N GLY A 223 -0.60 -11.21 20.41
CA GLY A 223 -0.97 -12.58 20.03
C GLY A 223 -1.38 -12.92 18.59
N LEU A 224 -1.20 -12.05 17.59
CA LEU A 224 -1.37 -12.44 16.18
C LEU A 224 -0.07 -12.22 15.39
N HIS A 225 0.46 -13.30 14.83
CA HIS A 225 1.57 -13.25 13.87
C HIS A 225 1.28 -12.26 12.73
N PRO A 226 2.30 -11.60 12.14
CA PRO A 226 2.13 -10.53 11.15
C PRO A 226 1.73 -11.02 9.74
N VAL A 227 1.26 -12.26 9.61
CA VAL A 227 1.12 -12.89 8.30
C VAL A 227 -0.34 -13.26 8.11
N GLU A 228 -0.76 -13.23 6.85
CA GLU A 228 -2.04 -13.71 6.36
C GLU A 228 -2.31 -15.17 6.78
N TYR A 229 -3.42 -15.80 6.34
CA TYR A 229 -3.53 -17.25 6.50
C TYR A 229 -2.22 -17.92 6.03
N GLN A 230 -1.58 -18.66 6.95
CA GLN A 230 -0.26 -19.24 6.73
C GLN A 230 -0.38 -20.43 5.81
N CYS A 231 0.07 -20.24 4.57
CA CYS A 231 0.13 -21.31 3.59
C CYS A 231 1.41 -22.15 3.77
N ASP A 232 1.36 -23.41 3.34
CA ASP A 232 2.51 -24.32 3.36
C ASP A 232 3.65 -23.80 2.47
N MET A 233 3.34 -23.04 1.41
CA MET A 233 4.30 -22.48 0.46
C MET A 233 3.83 -21.14 -0.11
N VAL A 234 4.76 -20.39 -0.73
CA VAL A 234 4.51 -19.15 -1.47
C VAL A 234 5.08 -19.29 -2.88
N ILE A 235 4.27 -19.00 -3.90
CA ILE A 235 4.69 -18.95 -5.32
C ILE A 235 3.98 -17.76 -5.96
N ASP A 236 4.70 -16.66 -6.16
CA ASP A 236 4.09 -15.44 -6.69
C ASP A 236 3.55 -15.63 -8.12
N THR A 237 2.37 -15.05 -8.36
CA THR A 237 1.69 -15.06 -9.66
C THR A 237 1.27 -13.64 -10.03
N PRO A 238 0.99 -13.33 -11.31
CA PRO A 238 0.59 -12.00 -11.74
C PRO A 238 -0.71 -11.51 -11.08
N ASP A 239 -0.85 -10.20 -10.93
CA ASP A 239 -2.00 -9.54 -10.31
C ASP A 239 -2.26 -8.15 -10.93
N SER A 240 -3.39 -7.55 -10.57
CA SER A 240 -3.84 -6.23 -11.00
C SER A 240 -3.48 -5.13 -9.98
N GLY A 241 -2.51 -5.32 -9.11
CA GLY A 241 -2.07 -4.35 -8.10
C GLY A 241 -2.78 -4.47 -6.76
N TRP A 242 -2.76 -3.40 -5.97
CA TRP A 242 -3.18 -3.44 -4.56
C TRP A 242 -4.70 -3.26 -4.36
N ARG A 243 -5.22 -3.84 -3.28
CA ARG A 243 -6.54 -3.59 -2.69
C ARG A 243 -6.44 -3.59 -1.16
N ASP A 244 -7.38 -2.95 -0.47
CA ASP A 244 -7.55 -3.15 0.97
C ASP A 244 -8.39 -4.41 1.23
N PRO A 245 -7.83 -5.46 1.88
CA PRO A 245 -8.58 -6.66 2.24
C PRO A 245 -9.81 -6.38 3.10
N LYS A 246 -9.79 -5.37 3.98
CA LYS A 246 -10.94 -5.03 4.85
C LYS A 246 -12.09 -4.37 4.07
N ALA A 247 -11.74 -3.63 3.01
CA ALA A 247 -12.70 -2.99 2.11
C ALA A 247 -13.37 -3.99 1.15
N THR A 248 -12.78 -5.16 0.91
CA THR A 248 -13.41 -6.17 0.05
C THR A 248 -14.79 -6.58 0.59
N GLN A 249 -15.69 -6.92 -0.31
CA GLN A 249 -17.04 -7.38 0.00
C GLN A 249 -17.05 -8.85 0.38
N CYS A 250 -16.38 -9.70 -0.41
CA CYS A 250 -16.47 -11.15 -0.26
C CYS A 250 -15.12 -11.86 -0.22
N THR A 251 -15.13 -13.07 0.33
CA THR A 251 -14.16 -14.11 -0.06
C THR A 251 -14.85 -15.02 -1.06
N VAL A 252 -14.25 -15.23 -2.22
CA VAL A 252 -14.81 -16.04 -3.32
C VAL A 252 -14.05 -17.35 -3.40
N PHE A 253 -14.77 -18.46 -3.34
CA PHE A 253 -14.20 -19.78 -3.55
C PHE A 253 -14.37 -20.24 -4.99
N HIS A 254 -13.33 -20.89 -5.50
CA HIS A 254 -13.15 -21.29 -6.88
C HIS A 254 -12.73 -22.76 -6.97
N THR A 255 -12.75 -23.30 -8.19
CA THR A 255 -12.03 -24.51 -8.58
C THR A 255 -11.07 -24.20 -9.72
N THR A 256 -9.95 -24.91 -9.78
CA THR A 256 -8.96 -24.76 -10.84
C THR A 256 -9.27 -25.57 -12.11
N GLU A 257 -10.40 -26.29 -12.11
CA GLU A 257 -10.88 -27.14 -13.21
C GLU A 257 -9.83 -28.15 -13.71
N ASN A 258 -9.27 -28.92 -12.76
CA ASN A 258 -8.32 -29.99 -13.05
C ASN A 258 -8.45 -31.17 -12.07
N SER A 259 -7.64 -32.20 -12.30
CA SER A 259 -7.67 -33.45 -11.51
C SER A 259 -7.27 -33.22 -10.06
N ASP A 260 -7.92 -33.94 -9.14
CA ASP A 260 -7.57 -34.00 -7.71
C ASP A 260 -6.10 -34.39 -7.50
N THR A 261 -5.52 -35.15 -8.43
CA THR A 261 -4.11 -35.57 -8.38
C THR A 261 -3.12 -34.51 -8.82
N THR A 262 -3.56 -33.36 -9.33
CA THR A 262 -2.69 -32.27 -9.77
C THR A 262 -2.07 -31.57 -8.55
N PRO A 263 -0.74 -31.58 -8.38
CA PRO A 263 -0.11 -30.82 -7.30
C PRO A 263 -0.45 -29.33 -7.42
N PRO A 264 -0.86 -28.63 -6.35
CA PRO A 264 -1.16 -27.20 -6.41
C PRO A 264 0.04 -26.36 -6.90
N GLU A 265 1.27 -26.84 -6.69
CA GLU A 265 2.52 -26.22 -7.16
C GLU A 265 2.52 -26.11 -8.68
N ASN A 266 2.04 -27.14 -9.38
CA ASN A 266 2.00 -27.15 -10.84
C ASN A 266 1.03 -26.10 -11.37
N VAL A 267 -0.11 -25.90 -10.68
CA VAL A 267 -1.06 -24.85 -11.05
C VAL A 267 -0.47 -23.48 -10.77
N ALA A 268 0.19 -23.28 -9.62
CA ALA A 268 0.85 -22.02 -9.29
C ALA A 268 1.94 -21.66 -10.32
N HIS A 269 2.78 -22.62 -10.70
CA HIS A 269 3.82 -22.41 -11.73
C HIS A 269 3.23 -22.14 -13.11
N TRP A 270 2.11 -22.76 -13.45
CA TRP A 270 1.38 -22.43 -14.68
C TRP A 270 0.82 -21.01 -14.62
N GLN A 271 0.21 -20.61 -13.49
CA GLN A 271 -0.33 -19.26 -13.27
C GLN A 271 0.75 -18.17 -13.20
N ALA A 272 2.02 -18.53 -12.95
CA ALA A 272 3.14 -17.59 -12.98
C ALA A 272 3.41 -17.01 -14.39
N ASN A 273 2.94 -17.68 -15.46
CA ASN A 273 3.00 -17.13 -16.81
C ASN A 273 1.81 -16.15 -17.04
N PRO A 274 2.07 -14.86 -17.24
CA PRO A 274 1.01 -13.86 -17.43
C PRO A 274 0.13 -14.10 -18.66
N ASP A 275 0.61 -14.81 -19.69
CA ASP A 275 -0.19 -15.13 -20.88
C ASP A 275 -1.41 -16.01 -20.54
N ASN A 276 -1.34 -16.76 -19.42
CA ASN A 276 -2.44 -17.60 -18.96
C ASN A 276 -3.58 -16.80 -18.31
N SER A 277 -3.37 -15.50 -18.03
CA SER A 277 -4.41 -14.57 -17.55
C SER A 277 -5.23 -15.10 -16.37
N SER A 278 -4.57 -15.82 -15.45
CA SER A 278 -5.22 -16.49 -14.32
C SER A 278 -4.31 -16.48 -13.09
N SER A 279 -4.85 -16.07 -11.95
CA SER A 279 -4.24 -16.23 -10.65
C SER A 279 -5.29 -16.20 -9.53
N TYR A 280 -4.91 -16.60 -8.32
CA TYR A 280 -5.72 -16.54 -7.09
C TYR A 280 -4.91 -15.94 -5.94
N ASN A 281 -5.51 -15.76 -4.76
CA ASN A 281 -4.75 -15.45 -3.55
C ASN A 281 -4.20 -16.72 -2.92
N ILE A 282 -5.03 -17.76 -2.84
CA ILE A 282 -4.67 -19.05 -2.24
C ILE A 282 -5.09 -20.19 -3.16
N LEU A 283 -4.20 -21.16 -3.36
CA LEU A 283 -4.53 -22.47 -3.92
C LEU A 283 -4.59 -23.51 -2.81
N VAL A 284 -5.58 -24.39 -2.87
CA VAL A 284 -5.79 -25.46 -1.88
C VAL A 284 -5.81 -26.81 -2.58
N GLY A 285 -4.76 -27.61 -2.39
CA GLY A 285 -4.63 -28.97 -2.91
C GLY A 285 -5.73 -29.91 -2.42
N ALA A 286 -6.00 -30.97 -3.18
CA ALA A 286 -6.89 -32.05 -2.74
C ALA A 286 -6.18 -32.93 -1.70
N ASP A 287 -6.92 -33.81 -1.02
CA ASP A 287 -6.36 -34.69 0.01
C ASP A 287 -5.27 -35.60 -0.55
N VAL A 288 -5.44 -36.10 -1.78
CA VAL A 288 -4.45 -36.97 -2.44
C VAL A 288 -3.10 -36.28 -2.68
N THR A 289 -3.06 -34.94 -2.76
CA THR A 289 -1.82 -34.16 -2.84
C THR A 289 -1.36 -33.62 -1.48
N GLY A 290 -1.94 -34.15 -0.39
CA GLY A 290 -1.64 -33.75 0.98
C GLY A 290 -2.39 -32.51 1.48
N ALA A 291 -3.38 -32.00 0.74
CA ALA A 291 -4.11 -30.76 1.05
C ALA A 291 -3.18 -29.55 1.31
N LYS A 292 -2.09 -29.49 0.54
CA LYS A 292 -1.12 -28.38 0.58
C LYS A 292 -1.77 -27.07 0.16
N THR A 293 -1.42 -26.01 0.85
CA THR A 293 -1.86 -24.64 0.58
C THR A 293 -0.72 -23.82 -0.02
N ILE A 294 -1.02 -23.03 -1.04
CA ILE A 294 -0.03 -22.15 -1.68
C ILE A 294 -0.58 -20.75 -1.70
N ARG A 295 0.17 -19.82 -1.10
CA ARG A 295 -0.04 -18.39 -1.28
C ARG A 295 0.47 -18.00 -2.67
N THR A 296 -0.44 -17.62 -3.56
CA THR A 296 -0.08 -17.20 -4.93
C THR A 296 -0.19 -15.70 -5.15
N ASN A 297 -1.00 -15.03 -4.31
CA ASN A 297 -0.99 -13.59 -4.14
C ASN A 297 -1.33 -13.25 -2.68
N PRO A 298 -0.64 -12.28 -2.06
CA PRO A 298 -1.07 -11.69 -0.80
C PRO A 298 -2.54 -11.24 -0.83
N ASP A 299 -3.25 -11.27 0.29
CA ASP A 299 -4.67 -10.91 0.40
C ASP A 299 -4.95 -9.45 0.00
N ASN A 300 -3.94 -8.58 0.08
CA ASN A 300 -3.99 -7.19 -0.37
C ASN A 300 -3.61 -6.99 -1.85
N ARG A 301 -3.49 -8.07 -2.63
CA ARG A 301 -3.21 -8.05 -4.08
C ARG A 301 -4.39 -8.59 -4.87
N ARG A 302 -4.74 -7.89 -5.95
CA ARG A 302 -5.86 -8.17 -6.86
C ARG A 302 -5.51 -9.27 -7.85
N SER A 303 -5.61 -10.53 -7.43
CA SER A 303 -5.41 -11.68 -8.32
C SER A 303 -6.34 -11.65 -9.55
N TRP A 304 -5.93 -12.27 -10.65
CA TRP A 304 -6.68 -12.38 -11.90
C TRP A 304 -7.68 -13.55 -11.83
N SER A 305 -8.65 -13.46 -10.92
CA SER A 305 -9.53 -14.58 -10.57
C SER A 305 -10.95 -14.45 -11.15
N ALA A 306 -11.55 -13.27 -11.06
CA ALA A 306 -12.96 -13.05 -11.38
C ALA A 306 -13.21 -11.86 -12.33
N GLY A 307 -12.15 -11.21 -12.82
CA GLY A 307 -12.23 -9.96 -13.57
C GLY A 307 -12.63 -8.78 -12.67
N GLU A 308 -12.63 -7.56 -13.20
CA GLU A 308 -13.09 -6.39 -12.43
C GLU A 308 -14.62 -6.24 -12.51
N PRO A 309 -15.30 -5.83 -11.41
CA PRO A 309 -14.73 -5.38 -10.13
C PRO A 309 -14.39 -6.53 -9.14
N GLY A 310 -14.53 -7.79 -9.54
CA GLY A 310 -14.26 -8.98 -8.73
C GLY A 310 -12.89 -8.99 -8.06
N ASN A 311 -11.84 -8.80 -8.84
CA ASN A 311 -10.46 -8.82 -8.36
C ASN A 311 -10.21 -7.73 -7.30
N THR A 312 -10.86 -6.57 -7.42
CA THR A 312 -10.81 -5.48 -6.44
C THR A 312 -11.67 -5.73 -5.20
N GLN A 313 -12.89 -6.26 -5.38
CA GLN A 313 -13.89 -6.35 -4.31
C GLN A 313 -13.92 -7.71 -3.60
N ALA A 314 -13.04 -8.66 -3.94
CA ALA A 314 -13.00 -9.95 -3.29
C ALA A 314 -11.57 -10.49 -3.08
N ILE A 315 -11.44 -11.42 -2.14
CA ILE A 315 -10.26 -12.27 -1.94
C ILE A 315 -10.58 -13.67 -2.47
N HIS A 316 -9.66 -14.30 -3.19
CA HIS A 316 -9.95 -15.51 -3.96
C HIS A 316 -9.15 -16.73 -3.49
N ALA A 317 -9.84 -17.79 -3.09
CA ALA A 317 -9.23 -19.08 -2.77
C ALA A 317 -9.76 -20.16 -3.72
N SER A 318 -8.87 -20.94 -4.34
CA SER A 318 -9.24 -21.93 -5.35
C SER A 318 -8.85 -23.34 -4.96
N ALA A 319 -9.79 -24.26 -5.08
CA ALA A 319 -9.60 -25.67 -4.84
C ALA A 319 -8.99 -26.33 -6.07
N ILE A 320 -7.95 -27.12 -5.87
CA ILE A 320 -7.54 -28.10 -6.87
C ILE A 320 -8.65 -29.15 -6.99
N GLY A 321 -9.29 -29.17 -8.15
CA GLY A 321 -10.47 -30.00 -8.40
C GLY A 321 -11.38 -29.47 -9.49
N TRP A 322 -12.48 -30.18 -9.69
CA TRP A 322 -13.53 -29.83 -10.65
C TRP A 322 -14.78 -29.31 -9.96
N ALA A 323 -15.41 -28.28 -10.52
CA ALA A 323 -16.71 -27.80 -10.05
C ALA A 323 -17.81 -28.87 -10.13
N LYS A 324 -17.68 -29.85 -11.02
CA LYS A 324 -18.65 -30.94 -11.19
C LYS A 324 -18.67 -31.96 -10.05
N ARG A 325 -17.79 -31.85 -9.05
CA ARG A 325 -17.76 -32.78 -7.92
C ARG A 325 -19.13 -32.79 -7.23
N THR A 326 -19.66 -33.99 -6.97
CA THR A 326 -20.83 -34.11 -6.09
C THR A 326 -20.45 -33.74 -4.65
N ARG A 327 -21.44 -33.48 -3.82
CA ARG A 327 -21.20 -33.21 -2.39
C ARG A 327 -20.43 -34.34 -1.73
N GLU A 328 -20.75 -35.59 -2.01
CA GLU A 328 -20.04 -36.76 -1.47
C GLU A 328 -18.56 -36.78 -1.90
N GLN A 329 -18.27 -36.40 -3.15
CA GLN A 329 -16.89 -36.31 -3.65
C GLN A 329 -16.11 -35.18 -2.98
N TRP A 330 -16.75 -34.05 -2.70
CA TRP A 330 -16.16 -33.00 -1.87
C TRP A 330 -15.89 -33.46 -0.44
N LEU A 331 -16.86 -34.12 0.19
CA LEU A 331 -16.72 -34.67 1.54
C LEU A 331 -15.65 -35.77 1.63
N GLY A 332 -15.32 -36.42 0.51
CA GLY A 332 -14.16 -37.32 0.40
C GLY A 332 -12.79 -36.63 0.47
N ASN A 333 -12.75 -35.29 0.45
CA ASN A 333 -11.54 -34.48 0.63
C ASN A 333 -11.62 -33.61 1.91
N PRO A 334 -11.69 -34.23 3.11
CA PRO A 334 -11.94 -33.51 4.35
C PRO A 334 -10.82 -32.55 4.74
N ARG A 335 -9.56 -32.85 4.41
CA ARG A 335 -8.44 -31.93 4.70
C ARG A 335 -8.46 -30.73 3.76
N GLN A 336 -8.84 -30.90 2.49
CA GLN A 336 -9.05 -29.77 1.59
C GLN A 336 -10.14 -28.82 2.14
N LEU A 337 -11.28 -29.36 2.58
CA LEU A 337 -12.36 -28.56 3.18
C LEU A 337 -11.93 -27.90 4.50
N GLN A 338 -11.13 -28.59 5.31
CA GLN A 338 -10.52 -28.03 6.52
C GLN A 338 -9.71 -26.76 6.21
N ARG A 339 -8.90 -26.76 5.15
CA ARG A 339 -8.12 -25.57 4.74
C ARG A 339 -9.03 -24.39 4.38
N PHE A 340 -10.13 -24.64 3.67
CA PHE A 340 -11.10 -23.57 3.37
C PHE A 340 -11.77 -23.03 4.63
N ALA A 341 -12.07 -23.87 5.63
CA ALA A 341 -12.61 -23.43 6.90
C ALA A 341 -11.61 -22.56 7.69
N GLU A 342 -10.33 -22.92 7.67
CA GLU A 342 -9.26 -22.13 8.29
C GLU A 342 -9.09 -20.77 7.60
N ILE A 343 -9.11 -20.72 6.27
CA ILE A 343 -9.08 -19.47 5.49
C ILE A 343 -10.31 -18.61 5.83
N ALA A 344 -11.49 -19.22 5.93
CA ALA A 344 -12.71 -18.50 6.28
C ALA A 344 -12.66 -17.92 7.69
N ALA A 345 -12.23 -18.69 8.68
CA ALA A 345 -12.03 -18.24 10.05
C ALA A 345 -11.00 -17.10 10.14
N ASP A 346 -9.90 -17.21 9.38
CA ASP A 346 -8.87 -16.18 9.31
C ASP A 346 -9.40 -14.87 8.71
N HIS A 347 -10.11 -14.92 7.58
CA HIS A 347 -10.72 -13.73 6.98
C HIS A 347 -11.84 -13.14 7.86
N HIS A 348 -12.56 -13.97 8.62
CA HIS A 348 -13.52 -13.51 9.61
C HIS A 348 -12.83 -12.67 10.69
N LEU A 349 -11.83 -13.25 11.36
CA LEU A 349 -11.14 -12.60 12.47
C LEU A 349 -10.34 -11.37 12.01
N ARG A 350 -9.67 -11.43 10.85
CA ARG A 350 -8.77 -10.36 10.40
C ARG A 350 -9.51 -9.23 9.68
N TYR A 351 -10.54 -9.56 8.90
CA TYR A 351 -11.21 -8.59 8.02
C TYR A 351 -12.66 -8.31 8.41
N GLY A 352 -13.16 -8.93 9.47
CA GLY A 352 -14.55 -8.80 9.90
C GLY A 352 -15.53 -9.41 8.91
N ARG A 353 -15.13 -10.46 8.17
CA ARG A 353 -15.97 -11.12 7.18
C ARG A 353 -17.03 -11.99 7.86
N PRO A 354 -18.34 -11.72 7.71
CA PRO A 354 -19.36 -12.60 8.29
C PRO A 354 -19.25 -14.03 7.72
N LEU A 355 -19.29 -15.05 8.60
CA LEU A 355 -19.24 -16.48 8.25
C LEU A 355 -20.58 -16.98 7.71
N VAL A 356 -21.03 -16.38 6.61
CA VAL A 356 -22.29 -16.69 5.91
C VAL A 356 -22.01 -16.86 4.43
N PHE A 357 -22.74 -17.78 3.80
CA PHE A 357 -22.77 -17.90 2.35
C PHE A 357 -23.72 -16.84 1.78
N LEU A 358 -23.34 -16.21 0.67
CA LEU A 358 -24.13 -15.21 -0.03
C LEU A 358 -24.57 -15.74 -1.40
N ASP A 359 -25.86 -15.63 -1.69
CA ASP A 359 -26.37 -15.79 -3.05
C ASP A 359 -26.11 -14.54 -3.91
N ARG A 360 -26.36 -14.63 -5.22
CA ARG A 360 -26.22 -13.53 -6.18
C ARG A 360 -27.01 -12.27 -5.81
N HIS A 361 -28.17 -12.40 -5.18
CA HIS A 361 -28.99 -11.25 -4.81
C HIS A 361 -28.38 -10.52 -3.61
N GLN A 362 -27.86 -11.27 -2.64
CA GLN A 362 -27.11 -10.72 -1.51
C GLN A 362 -25.80 -10.07 -1.97
N VAL A 363 -25.08 -10.72 -2.89
CA VAL A 363 -23.88 -10.14 -3.53
C VAL A 363 -24.23 -8.83 -4.24
N ALA A 364 -25.32 -8.80 -5.02
CA ALA A 364 -25.77 -7.60 -5.74
C ALA A 364 -26.09 -6.43 -4.79
N ARG A 365 -26.60 -6.72 -3.59
CA ARG A 365 -26.88 -5.72 -2.55
C ARG A 365 -25.64 -5.22 -1.78
N GLY A 366 -24.46 -5.79 -2.04
CA GLY A 366 -23.23 -5.38 -1.35
C GLY A 366 -23.06 -6.04 0.03
N GLU A 367 -23.81 -7.08 0.36
CA GLU A 367 -23.65 -7.82 1.61
C GLU A 367 -22.25 -8.44 1.70
N LYS A 368 -21.66 -8.48 2.91
CA LYS A 368 -20.33 -9.05 3.15
C LYS A 368 -20.42 -10.51 3.60
N GLY A 369 -19.60 -11.38 3.01
CA GLY A 369 -19.61 -12.80 3.35
C GLY A 369 -18.77 -13.67 2.41
N PHE A 370 -19.08 -14.96 2.35
CA PHE A 370 -18.42 -15.92 1.48
C PHE A 370 -19.34 -16.28 0.33
N THR A 371 -18.81 -16.51 -0.87
CA THR A 371 -19.63 -16.81 -2.05
C THR A 371 -18.86 -17.69 -3.04
N SER A 372 -19.59 -18.35 -3.95
CA SER A 372 -18.99 -18.99 -5.12
C SER A 372 -18.63 -17.96 -6.18
N HIS A 373 -17.75 -18.34 -7.11
CA HIS A 373 -17.49 -17.54 -8.32
C HIS A 373 -18.76 -17.35 -9.14
N GLY A 374 -19.59 -18.39 -9.25
CA GLY A 374 -20.86 -18.30 -9.96
C GLY A 374 -21.82 -17.25 -9.38
N GLU A 375 -22.11 -17.33 -8.08
CA GLU A 375 -22.99 -16.36 -7.41
C GLU A 375 -22.38 -14.94 -7.44
N TRP A 376 -21.05 -14.83 -7.28
CA TRP A 376 -20.35 -13.54 -7.39
C TRP A 376 -20.55 -12.90 -8.77
N TYR A 377 -20.21 -13.64 -9.83
CA TYR A 377 -20.24 -13.14 -11.20
C TYR A 377 -21.66 -12.76 -11.61
N HIS A 378 -22.67 -13.57 -11.25
CA HIS A 378 -24.07 -13.27 -11.50
C HIS A 378 -24.60 -12.09 -10.68
N GLY A 379 -24.22 -11.98 -9.41
CA GLY A 379 -24.60 -10.86 -8.54
C GLY A 379 -24.03 -9.52 -9.00
N LYS A 380 -22.89 -9.53 -9.73
CA LYS A 380 -22.27 -8.34 -10.32
C LYS A 380 -22.69 -8.08 -11.77
N GLY A 381 -23.66 -8.83 -12.31
CA GLY A 381 -24.24 -8.59 -13.63
C GLY A 381 -23.41 -9.08 -14.81
N GLY A 382 -22.53 -10.07 -14.60
CA GLY A 382 -21.69 -10.62 -15.66
C GLY A 382 -22.49 -11.42 -16.71
N PRO A 383 -22.15 -11.31 -18.01
CA PRO A 383 -22.95 -11.86 -19.12
C PRO A 383 -22.75 -13.36 -19.41
N ALA A 384 -21.69 -13.99 -18.90
CA ALA A 384 -21.38 -15.41 -19.10
C ALA A 384 -21.73 -16.30 -17.89
N PHE A 385 -22.10 -17.56 -18.11
CA PHE A 385 -22.29 -18.50 -17.00
C PHE A 385 -20.94 -18.90 -16.39
N ARG A 386 -20.81 -18.76 -15.07
CA ARG A 386 -19.71 -19.26 -14.24
C ARG A 386 -20.35 -20.10 -13.15
N SER A 387 -19.80 -21.26 -12.84
CA SER A 387 -20.40 -22.18 -11.87
C SER A 387 -19.45 -22.73 -10.83
N ASP A 388 -18.15 -22.42 -10.87
CA ASP A 388 -17.21 -22.89 -9.85
C ASP A 388 -17.50 -22.26 -8.47
N PRO A 389 -17.33 -23.02 -7.37
CA PRO A 389 -16.83 -24.39 -7.25
C PRO A 389 -17.91 -25.48 -7.42
N GLY A 390 -19.08 -25.13 -7.94
CA GLY A 390 -20.22 -26.00 -8.22
C GLY A 390 -21.20 -26.12 -7.05
N ASP A 391 -22.45 -26.48 -7.37
CA ASP A 391 -23.54 -26.63 -6.39
C ASP A 391 -23.25 -27.73 -5.35
N GLY A 392 -22.32 -28.64 -5.65
CA GLY A 392 -21.89 -29.70 -4.73
C GLY A 392 -20.96 -29.24 -3.61
N PHE A 393 -20.38 -28.03 -3.68
CA PHE A 393 -19.44 -27.57 -2.66
C PHE A 393 -20.12 -27.41 -1.28
N PRO A 394 -19.61 -28.04 -0.21
CA PRO A 394 -20.29 -28.11 1.08
C PRO A 394 -20.04 -26.84 1.92
N TRP A 395 -20.71 -25.75 1.54
CA TRP A 395 -20.62 -24.44 2.21
C TRP A 395 -20.96 -24.48 3.69
N ASP A 396 -22.01 -25.24 4.05
CA ASP A 396 -22.43 -25.46 5.43
C ASP A 396 -21.30 -26.06 6.27
N VAL A 397 -20.65 -27.12 5.79
CA VAL A 397 -19.54 -27.78 6.49
C VAL A 397 -18.36 -26.83 6.67
N VAL A 398 -17.98 -26.10 5.63
CA VAL A 398 -16.84 -25.18 5.68
C VAL A 398 -17.12 -24.01 6.64
N LEU A 399 -18.30 -23.40 6.57
CA LEU A 399 -18.63 -22.23 7.38
C LEU A 399 -18.94 -22.59 8.83
N ASP A 400 -19.58 -23.71 9.11
CA ASP A 400 -19.81 -24.16 10.48
C ASP A 400 -18.49 -24.52 11.16
N LYS A 401 -17.60 -25.20 10.45
CA LYS A 401 -16.25 -25.48 10.95
C LYS A 401 -15.42 -24.21 11.17
N ALA A 402 -15.61 -23.18 10.33
CA ALA A 402 -14.97 -21.89 10.55
C ALA A 402 -15.49 -21.21 11.83
N LYS A 403 -16.79 -21.31 12.13
CA LYS A 403 -17.37 -20.75 13.38
C LYS A 403 -16.80 -21.43 14.61
N GLU A 404 -16.71 -22.76 14.60
CA GLU A 404 -16.08 -23.55 15.68
C GLU A 404 -14.65 -23.06 15.95
N LEU A 405 -13.84 -22.89 14.89
CA LEU A 405 -12.46 -22.39 14.99
C LEU A 405 -12.35 -20.97 15.57
N THR A 406 -13.39 -20.14 15.41
CA THR A 406 -13.41 -18.76 15.91
C THR A 406 -13.90 -18.69 17.36
N GLU A 407 -14.90 -19.49 17.74
CA GLU A 407 -15.42 -19.55 19.10
C GLU A 407 -14.37 -20.08 20.09
N GLU A 408 -13.55 -21.06 19.70
CA GLU A 408 -12.42 -21.55 20.50
C GLU A 408 -11.38 -20.44 20.80
N LYS A 409 -11.14 -19.54 19.83
CA LYS A 409 -10.14 -18.47 19.94
C LYS A 409 -10.63 -17.28 20.75
N GLU A 410 -11.89 -16.91 20.60
CA GLU A 410 -12.51 -15.85 21.42
C GLU A 410 -12.67 -16.31 22.89
N GLY A 411 -13.00 -17.58 23.11
CA GLY A 411 -13.13 -18.17 24.46
C GLY A 411 -11.82 -18.19 25.25
N ALA A 412 -10.66 -18.35 24.60
CA ALA A 412 -9.36 -18.37 25.27
C ALA A 412 -8.94 -17.01 25.86
N PHE A 413 -9.35 -15.89 25.26
CA PHE A 413 -9.08 -14.54 25.77
C PHE A 413 -10.02 -14.15 26.93
N MET A 414 -11.27 -14.62 26.87
CA MET A 414 -12.28 -14.39 27.91
C MET A 414 -12.09 -15.29 29.16
N ALA A 415 -11.14 -16.22 29.12
CA ALA A 415 -10.83 -17.15 30.21
C ALA A 415 -9.85 -16.59 31.27
N LEU A 416 -9.22 -15.43 31.02
CA LEU A 416 -8.40 -14.75 32.03
C LEU A 416 -9.31 -14.06 33.05
N SER A 417 -9.06 -14.31 34.34
CA SER A 417 -9.71 -13.58 35.42
C SER A 417 -9.35 -12.09 35.40
N ASP A 418 -10.17 -11.24 36.02
CA ASP A 418 -9.91 -9.79 36.13
C ASP A 418 -8.53 -9.50 36.78
N ASP A 419 -8.10 -10.36 37.70
CA ASP A 419 -6.80 -10.26 38.37
C ASP A 419 -5.65 -10.61 37.41
N GLU A 420 -5.79 -11.66 36.60
CA GLU A 420 -4.78 -12.04 35.59
C GLU A 420 -4.70 -11.00 34.46
N GLN A 421 -5.84 -10.43 34.06
CA GLN A 421 -5.87 -9.32 33.08
C GLN A 421 -5.18 -8.07 33.64
N ARG A 422 -5.36 -7.77 34.92
CA ARG A 422 -4.71 -6.65 35.60
C ARG A 422 -3.21 -6.89 35.78
N GLU A 423 -2.81 -8.09 36.18
CA GLU A 423 -1.40 -8.49 36.28
C GLU A 423 -0.70 -8.37 34.92
N LEU A 424 -1.34 -8.82 33.85
CA LEU A 424 -0.83 -8.68 32.49
C LEU A 424 -0.68 -7.20 32.09
N LEU A 425 -1.69 -6.38 32.37
CA LEU A 425 -1.66 -4.94 32.08
C LEU A 425 -0.55 -4.22 32.86
N ASP A 426 -0.40 -4.53 34.14
CA ASP A 426 0.61 -3.94 35.01
C ASP A 426 2.02 -4.41 34.63
N GLY A 427 2.19 -5.68 34.28
CA GLY A 427 3.44 -6.21 33.74
C GLY A 427 3.85 -5.54 32.42
N ILE A 428 2.90 -5.33 31.50
CA ILE A 428 3.16 -4.61 30.24
C ILE A 428 3.55 -3.15 30.51
N ARG A 429 2.89 -2.48 31.46
CA ARG A 429 3.22 -1.11 31.86
C ARG A 429 4.59 -1.01 32.52
N ASP A 430 4.96 -1.96 33.36
CA ASP A 430 6.29 -2.03 33.96
C ASP A 430 7.36 -2.24 32.88
N ILE A 431 7.22 -3.26 32.02
CA ILE A 431 8.16 -3.51 30.91
C ILE A 431 8.33 -2.25 30.04
N ARG A 432 7.22 -1.59 29.68
CA ARG A 432 7.26 -0.34 28.91
C ARG A 432 8.03 0.76 29.63
N THR A 433 7.84 0.89 30.94
CA THR A 433 8.54 1.86 31.78
C THR A 433 10.03 1.52 31.92
N GLN A 434 10.39 0.25 32.12
CA GLN A 434 11.79 -0.18 32.18
C GLN A 434 12.53 0.12 30.88
N LEU A 435 11.90 -0.17 29.73
CA LEU A 435 12.54 0.04 28.43
C LEU A 435 12.63 1.51 28.03
N ARG A 436 11.62 2.32 28.35
CA ARG A 436 11.47 3.69 27.82
C ARG A 436 11.52 4.79 28.87
N GLY A 437 11.73 4.46 30.13
CA GLY A 437 11.60 5.40 31.25
C GLY A 437 10.15 5.75 31.60
N PRO A 438 9.93 6.43 32.73
CA PRO A 438 8.63 6.96 33.12
C PRO A 438 8.00 7.78 31.99
N ASN A 439 6.70 7.59 31.74
CA ASN A 439 5.96 8.24 30.64
C ASN A 439 6.57 8.09 29.24
N CYS A 440 7.48 7.13 29.05
CA CYS A 440 8.25 6.96 27.81
C CYS A 440 9.22 8.10 27.45
N GLU A 441 9.67 8.87 28.45
CA GLU A 441 10.54 10.05 28.26
C GLU A 441 12.03 9.76 28.45
N GLY A 442 12.40 8.49 28.62
CA GLY A 442 13.76 8.05 28.91
C GLY A 442 14.08 8.09 30.40
N TRP A 443 15.24 7.53 30.75
CA TRP A 443 15.74 7.45 32.11
C TRP A 443 16.79 8.54 32.34
N PRO A 444 16.57 9.48 33.27
CA PRO A 444 17.54 10.53 33.58
C PRO A 444 18.94 10.02 33.92
N GLN A 445 19.01 8.86 34.59
CA GLN A 445 20.26 8.20 34.97
C GLN A 445 21.06 7.61 33.80
N LEU A 446 20.44 7.42 32.64
CA LEU A 446 21.14 6.94 31.44
C LEU A 446 21.79 8.09 30.65
N GLY A 447 21.65 9.34 31.13
CA GLY A 447 22.18 10.52 30.46
C GLY A 447 21.16 11.15 29.53
N LYS A 448 21.63 12.11 28.72
CA LYS A 448 20.79 12.88 27.80
C LYS A 448 21.34 12.86 26.39
N ASN A 449 20.45 12.86 25.40
CA ASN A 449 20.84 13.04 24.00
C ASN A 449 21.21 14.50 23.71
N ALA A 450 21.68 14.78 22.48
CA ALA A 450 22.04 16.12 22.03
C ALA A 450 20.88 17.15 22.10
N LYS A 451 19.63 16.69 22.25
CA LYS A 451 18.43 17.52 22.39
C LYS A 451 18.00 17.70 23.86
N GLY A 452 18.80 17.23 24.83
CA GLY A 452 18.53 17.36 26.26
C GLY A 452 17.47 16.39 26.82
N GLN A 453 17.03 15.42 26.02
CA GLN A 453 16.06 14.39 26.41
C GLN A 453 16.78 13.21 27.05
N SER A 454 16.16 12.59 28.06
CA SER A 454 16.74 11.41 28.72
C SER A 454 16.84 10.21 27.78
N LEU A 455 17.91 9.43 27.92
CA LEU A 455 18.13 8.24 27.09
C LEU A 455 17.22 7.09 27.52
N THR A 456 16.65 6.34 26.57
CA THR A 456 16.00 5.05 26.85
C THR A 456 17.04 3.97 27.16
N LEU A 457 16.61 2.78 27.61
CA LEU A 457 17.54 1.66 27.83
C LEU A 457 18.31 1.30 26.56
N VAL A 458 17.62 1.34 25.41
CA VAL A 458 18.23 1.09 24.09
C VAL A 458 19.26 2.16 23.75
N ASP A 459 18.94 3.43 23.98
CA ASP A 459 19.86 4.54 23.73
C ASP A 459 21.11 4.45 24.64
N GLY A 460 20.92 4.11 25.91
CA GLY A 460 22.01 3.93 26.86
C GLY A 460 22.95 2.78 26.48
N VAL A 461 22.39 1.63 26.08
CA VAL A 461 23.19 0.48 25.59
C VAL A 461 23.93 0.83 24.30
N ALA A 462 23.29 1.58 23.39
CA ALA A 462 23.95 2.06 22.17
C ALA A 462 25.10 3.01 22.49
N ALA A 463 24.92 3.94 23.43
CA ALA A 463 25.97 4.85 23.88
C ALA A 463 27.18 4.09 24.47
N VAL A 464 26.94 3.12 25.36
CA VAL A 464 28.00 2.26 25.91
C VAL A 464 28.76 1.51 24.82
N ARG A 465 28.06 1.01 23.79
CA ARG A 465 28.72 0.35 22.65
C ARG A 465 29.65 1.30 21.91
N HIS A 466 29.23 2.54 21.67
CA HIS A 466 30.05 3.57 21.04
C HIS A 466 31.27 3.93 21.90
N ASP A 467 31.10 4.10 23.21
CA ASP A 467 32.19 4.40 24.14
C ASP A 467 33.23 3.27 24.18
N ILE A 468 32.79 2.01 24.19
CA ILE A 468 33.67 0.84 24.14
C ILE A 468 34.45 0.80 22.82
N GLN A 469 33.81 1.16 21.71
CA GLN A 469 34.46 1.17 20.40
C GLN A 469 35.52 2.27 20.31
N ALA A 470 35.20 3.49 20.77
CA ALA A 470 36.16 4.58 20.85
C ALA A 470 37.36 4.23 21.75
N ALA A 471 37.12 3.59 22.91
CA ALA A 471 38.17 3.16 23.82
C ALA A 471 39.11 2.10 23.22
N LYS A 472 38.63 1.27 22.29
CA LYS A 472 39.47 0.30 21.55
C LYS A 472 40.33 0.95 20.47
N GLU A 473 39.89 2.05 19.89
CA GLU A 473 40.63 2.79 18.86
C GLU A 473 41.73 3.68 19.45
N THR A 474 41.70 3.91 20.78
CA THR A 474 42.69 4.74 21.50
C THR A 474 43.79 3.92 22.20
N LYS A 475 43.79 2.59 22.05
CA LYS A 475 44.83 1.66 22.53
C LYS A 475 45.55 1.03 21.35
#